data_AF-A0A849K9A9-F1
#
_entry.id   AF-A0A849K9A9-F1
#
_cell.length_a   1.000
_cell.length_b   1.000
_cell.length_c   1.000
_cell.angle_alpha   90.00
_cell.angle_beta   90.00
_cell.angle_gamma   90.00
#
_symmetry.space_group_name_H-M   'P 1'
#
loop_
_entity.id
_entity.type
_entity.pdbx_description
1 polymer ?
#
loop_
_entity_poly.entity_id
_entity_poly.type
_entity_poly.pdbx_seq_one_letter_code
_entity_poly.pdbx_strand_id
1 'polypeptide(L)' 'MEYVRGGVNPWSTSYNPLAQFRSTTTRDQATADYISAREVVNAFTGEDSGSGYLAGRPAAAGETRLAGK' A
#
# COMPACT_ATOMS: atom_id res chain seq x y z
N MET A 1 11.88 2.62 29.23
CA MET A 1 11.23 1.82 28.16
C MET A 1 10.07 2.64 27.62
N GLU A 2 10.33 3.44 26.59
CA GLU A 2 9.38 4.43 26.06
C GLU A 2 8.53 3.79 24.95
N TYR A 3 7.36 3.28 25.32
CA TYR A 3 6.33 2.77 24.39
C TYR A 3 5.04 3.60 24.48
N VAL A 4 5.16 4.92 24.67
CA VAL A 4 4.01 5.82 24.92
C VAL A 4 3.95 6.99 23.93
N ARG A 5 4.27 6.75 22.65
CA ARG A 5 3.93 7.72 21.59
C ARG A 5 2.73 7.34 20.72
N GLY A 6 2.21 6.12 20.82
CA GLY A 6 1.16 5.62 19.90
C GLY A 6 -0.01 4.83 20.51
N GLY A 7 -0.05 4.61 21.84
CA GLY A 7 -1.18 3.96 22.52
C GLY A 7 -1.43 2.47 22.21
N VAL A 8 -0.71 1.87 21.26
CA VAL A 8 -0.87 0.47 20.86
C VAL A 8 0.42 -0.32 21.14
N ASN A 9 0.28 -1.48 21.78
CA ASN A 9 1.38 -2.43 21.99
C ASN A 9 1.60 -3.24 20.70
N PRO A 10 2.72 -3.06 19.99
CA PRO A 10 2.98 -3.76 18.71
C PRO A 10 3.20 -5.26 18.87
N TRP A 11 3.43 -5.74 20.09
CA TRP A 11 3.64 -7.16 20.40
C TRP A 11 2.40 -7.82 20.99
N SER A 12 1.27 -7.10 21.06
CA SER A 12 0.02 -7.67 21.56
C SER A 12 -0.53 -8.70 20.58
N THR A 13 -0.79 -9.90 21.07
CA THR A 13 -1.50 -10.96 20.34
C THR A 13 -3.02 -10.85 20.45
N SER A 14 -3.52 -9.94 21.30
CA SER A 14 -4.95 -9.71 21.54
C SER A 14 -5.48 -8.42 20.92
N TYR A 15 -4.62 -7.59 20.34
CA TYR A 15 -5.03 -6.38 19.64
C TYR A 15 -5.75 -6.71 18.33
N ASN A 16 -6.99 -6.28 18.20
CA ASN A 16 -7.76 -6.39 16.97
C ASN A 16 -7.84 -5.01 16.28
N PRO A 17 -7.00 -4.73 15.26
CA PRO A 17 -7.03 -3.46 14.54
C PRO A 17 -8.34 -3.23 13.76
N LEU A 18 -9.14 -4.27 13.55
CA LEU A 18 -10.40 -4.20 12.83
C LEU A 18 -11.61 -3.96 13.73
N ALA A 19 -11.44 -3.94 15.06
CA ALA A 19 -12.55 -3.81 16.02
C ALA A 19 -13.42 -2.55 15.80
N GLN A 20 -12.81 -1.48 15.29
CA GLN A 20 -13.49 -0.21 14.98
C GLN A 20 -13.50 0.09 13.47
N PHE A 21 -12.90 -0.77 12.66
CA PHE A 21 -12.81 -0.55 11.23
C PHE A 21 -14.21 -0.65 10.60
N ARG A 22 -14.54 0.34 9.77
CA ARG A 22 -15.72 0.33 8.92
C ARG A 22 -15.30 0.76 7.53
N SER A 23 -15.54 -0.08 6.53
CA SER A 23 -15.31 0.27 5.14
C SER A 23 -16.26 1.38 4.72
N THR A 24 -15.74 2.39 4.04
CA THR A 24 -16.53 3.40 3.32
C THR A 24 -16.80 3.01 1.86
N THR A 25 -16.17 1.94 1.39
CA THR A 25 -16.23 1.45 0.00
C THR A 25 -17.13 0.22 -0.08
N THR A 26 -17.99 0.18 -1.11
CA THR A 26 -18.85 -0.98 -1.39
C THR A 26 -18.09 -2.07 -2.14
N ARG A 27 -18.63 -3.29 -2.15
CA ARG A 27 -18.06 -4.41 -2.91
C ARG A 27 -18.00 -4.12 -4.41
N ASP A 28 -19.05 -3.51 -4.95
CA ASP A 28 -19.14 -3.16 -6.36
C ASP A 28 -18.08 -2.12 -6.72
N GLN A 29 -17.88 -1.11 -5.85
CA GLN A 29 -16.82 -0.12 -6.05
C GLN A 29 -15.43 -0.74 -6.01
N ALA A 30 -15.14 -1.59 -5.02
CA ALA A 30 -13.86 -2.28 -4.94
C ALA A 30 -13.59 -3.18 -6.17
N THR A 31 -14.65 -3.79 -6.70
CA THR A 31 -14.57 -4.63 -7.92
C THR A 31 -14.31 -3.77 -9.15
N ALA A 32 -15.00 -2.65 -9.29
CA ALA A 32 -14.79 -1.70 -10.37
C ALA A 32 -13.36 -1.14 -10.35
N ASP A 33 -12.86 -0.76 -9.16
CA ASP A 33 -11.50 -0.27 -8.96
C ASP A 33 -10.48 -1.34 -9.39
N TYR A 34 -10.67 -2.60 -8.97
CA TYR A 34 -9.80 -3.71 -9.38
C TYR A 34 -9.80 -3.91 -10.91
N ILE A 35 -10.98 -3.94 -11.53
CA ILE A 35 -11.10 -4.11 -12.99
C ILE A 35 -10.37 -2.97 -13.72
N SER A 36 -10.52 -1.73 -13.24
CA SER A 36 -9.85 -0.56 -13.82
C SER A 36 -8.32 -0.64 -13.71
N ALA A 37 -7.81 -1.27 -12.64
CA ALA A 37 -6.38 -1.39 -12.36
C ALA A 37 -5.78 -2.74 -12.82
N ARG A 38 -6.57 -3.61 -13.46
CA ARG A 38 -6.20 -5.02 -13.69
C ARG A 38 -4.88 -5.21 -14.43
N GLU A 39 -4.63 -4.41 -15.46
CA GLU A 39 -3.37 -4.48 -16.21
C GLU A 39 -2.15 -4.10 -15.36
N VAL A 40 -2.33 -3.16 -14.44
CA VAL A 40 -1.29 -2.76 -13.48
C VAL A 40 -1.04 -3.90 -12.50
N VAL A 41 -2.10 -4.48 -11.93
CA VAL A 41 -1.99 -5.63 -11.03
C VAL A 41 -1.24 -6.77 -11.71
N ASN A 42 -1.65 -7.15 -12.93
CA ASN A 42 -1.00 -8.21 -13.69
C ASN A 42 0.51 -7.95 -13.88
N ALA A 43 0.89 -6.69 -14.18
CA ALA A 43 2.28 -6.33 -14.33
C ALA A 43 3.09 -6.51 -13.04
N PHE A 44 2.54 -6.12 -11.89
CA PHE A 44 3.22 -6.20 -10.59
C PHE A 44 3.17 -7.58 -9.92
N THR A 45 2.22 -8.44 -10.31
CA THR A 45 2.11 -9.81 -9.81
C THR A 45 2.75 -10.84 -10.74
N GLY A 46 3.28 -10.41 -11.89
CA GLY A 46 4.02 -11.25 -12.82
C GLY A 46 5.45 -11.55 -12.34
N GLU A 47 6.16 -12.40 -13.10
CA GLU A 47 7.52 -12.86 -12.77
C GLU A 47 8.50 -11.69 -12.52
N ASP A 48 8.44 -10.66 -13.35
CA ASP A 48 9.30 -9.49 -13.28
C ASP A 48 8.83 -8.43 -12.25
N SER A 49 7.77 -8.71 -11.48
CA SER A 49 7.27 -7.83 -10.40
C SER A 49 7.07 -6.36 -10.81
N GLY A 50 6.78 -6.11 -12.09
CA GLY A 50 6.55 -4.78 -12.65
C GLY A 50 7.79 -4.04 -13.16
N SER A 51 9.00 -4.63 -13.16
CA SER A 51 10.20 -3.91 -13.62
C SER A 51 10.07 -3.41 -15.07
N GLY A 52 9.58 -4.24 -15.99
CA GLY A 52 9.32 -3.85 -17.38
C GLY A 52 8.22 -2.79 -17.51
N TYR A 53 7.16 -2.89 -16.70
CA TYR A 53 6.07 -1.91 -16.66
C TYR A 53 6.54 -0.53 -16.19
N LEU A 54 7.49 -0.50 -15.24
CA LEU A 54 8.10 0.72 -14.73
C LEU A 54 9.15 1.29 -15.69
N ALA A 55 9.95 0.44 -16.35
CA ALA A 55 10.99 0.87 -17.28
C ALA A 55 10.44 1.63 -18.50
N GLY A 56 9.22 1.31 -18.93
CA GLY A 56 8.52 2.00 -20.02
C GLY A 56 7.83 3.31 -19.62
N ARG A 57 7.78 3.65 -18.32
CA ARG A 57 7.16 4.87 -17.84
C ARG A 57 8.20 5.98 -17.70
N PRO A 58 7.83 7.25 -17.96
CA PRO A 58 8.69 8.36 -17.63
C PRO A 58 9.01 8.29 -16.13
N ALA A 59 10.27 8.48 -15.77
CA ALA A 59 10.67 8.58 -14.38
C ALA A 59 9.78 9.61 -13.70
N ALA A 60 9.11 9.22 -12.61
CA ALA A 60 8.43 10.19 -11.78
C ALA A 60 9.49 11.19 -11.32
N ALA A 61 9.44 12.42 -11.83
CA ALA A 61 10.33 13.50 -11.46
C ALA A 61 10.00 13.94 -10.02
N GLY A 62 10.35 13.09 -9.05
CA GLY A 62 10.29 13.36 -7.63
C GLY A 62 11.72 13.45 -7.13
N GLU A 63 12.13 14.63 -6.69
CA GLU A 63 13.41 14.83 -6.03
C GLU A 63 13.48 13.92 -4.79
N THR A 64 14.29 12.86 -4.84
CA THR A 64 14.64 12.10 -3.64
C THR A 64 15.55 12.98 -2.78
N ARG A 65 14.95 13.78 -1.89
CA ARG A 65 15.71 14.53 -0.90
C ARG A 65 16.20 13.58 0.18
N LEU A 66 17.46 13.17 0.08
CA LEU A 66 18.16 12.45 1.14
C LEU A 66 18.23 13.35 2.38
N ALA A 67 17.55 12.97 3.46
CA ALA A 67 17.70 13.63 4.74
C ALA A 67 19.06 13.24 5.34
N GLY A 68 19.99 14.19 5.43
CA GLY A 68 21.24 14.02 6.19
C GLY A 68 22.54 14.37 5.46
N LYS A 69 22.66 15.59 4.92
CA LYS A 69 23.93 16.25 4.62
C LYS A 69 23.81 17.70 5.05
#